data_AF-A0A7H0VHB7-F1
#
_entry.id   AF-A0A7H0VHB7-F1
#
_cell.length_a   1.000
_cell.length_b   1.000
_cell.length_c   1.000
_cell.angle_alpha   90.00
_cell.angle_beta   90.00
_cell.angle_gamma   90.00
#
_symmetry.space_group_name_H-M   'P 1'
#
loop_
_entity.id
_entity.type
_entity.pdbx_description
1 polymer ?
#
loop_
_entity_poly.entity_id
_entity_poly.type
_entity_poly.pdbx_seq_one_letter_code
_entity_poly.pdbx_strand_id
1 'polypeptide(L)'
;MAGERLPASLPADKQGFRYVASLGFGRPAYISLRTGRQNNFEWKISEAKPQVDLCKPFAYIEMKERSKVLILLLIGFMVSNAYGTIQTSEYLVIGTDTIMIEEYPLNIKINQDTTLLTRGQKKNADGSFSMCISSGCWRGYIGTWTLINDSLFLINLVPPCELKRNEENPLAIEKLFKNSITSIGVFASWVNDTLNTRCIMLPCDKVAFHFIISNGVVTNKFETINKDWLERHPEYQKPSENEIESETENIELDNSNQYAWYLLIAGIILVILLINKRRLIKAKKS
;
A
#
# COMPACT_ATOMS: atom_id res chain seq x y z
N MET A 1 18.88 -60.06 29.39
CA MET A 1 18.04 -60.60 28.29
C MET A 1 16.78 -61.15 28.93
N ALA A 2 15.63 -60.50 28.72
CA ALA A 2 14.35 -60.95 29.24
C ALA A 2 13.62 -61.67 28.11
N GLY A 3 13.32 -62.97 28.28
CA GLY A 3 12.54 -63.75 27.32
C GLY A 3 11.09 -63.82 27.76
N GLU A 4 10.18 -63.26 26.96
CA GLU A 4 8.74 -63.45 27.13
C GLU A 4 8.35 -64.89 26.70
N ARG A 5 7.64 -65.61 27.57
CA ARG A 5 7.05 -66.91 27.22
C ARG A 5 5.74 -66.68 26.48
N LEU A 6 5.63 -67.23 25.28
CA LEU A 6 4.38 -67.31 24.53
C LEU A 6 3.40 -68.30 25.19
N PRO A 7 2.07 -68.07 25.08
CA PRO A 7 1.05 -68.93 25.68
C PRO A 7 1.00 -70.33 25.04
N ALA A 8 0.79 -71.32 25.90
CA ALA A 8 0.82 -72.74 25.58
C ALA A 8 -0.52 -73.21 24.97
N SER A 9 -0.64 -73.18 23.65
CA SER A 9 -1.54 -74.06 22.89
C SER A 9 -1.26 -73.98 21.39
N LEU A 10 -0.20 -74.67 20.93
CA LEU A 10 0.03 -74.94 19.50
C LEU A 10 0.40 -76.42 19.32
N PRO A 11 -0.07 -77.09 18.25
CA PRO A 11 0.18 -78.51 18.02
C PRO A 11 1.68 -78.84 17.88
N ALA A 12 2.06 -80.02 18.35
CA ALA A 12 3.45 -80.45 18.55
C ALA A 12 4.30 -80.61 17.26
N ASP A 13 3.71 -80.49 16.07
CA ASP A 13 4.41 -80.65 14.79
C ASP A 13 5.03 -79.35 14.23
N LYS A 14 4.84 -78.21 14.92
CA LYS A 14 5.31 -76.88 14.47
C LYS A 14 6.06 -76.08 15.52
N GLN A 15 6.79 -76.74 16.43
CA GLN A 15 7.70 -76.06 17.34
C GLN A 15 8.98 -75.61 16.61
N GLY A 16 8.88 -74.53 15.85
CA GLY A 16 10.04 -73.77 15.39
C GLY A 16 10.34 -72.64 16.37
N PHE A 17 11.54 -72.62 16.94
CA PHE A 17 11.99 -71.50 17.77
C PHE A 17 12.19 -70.26 16.88
N ARG A 18 11.45 -69.18 17.16
CA ARG A 18 11.71 -67.86 16.59
C ARG A 18 12.48 -67.05 17.61
N TYR A 19 13.70 -66.68 17.27
CA TYR A 19 14.48 -65.71 18.04
C TYR A 19 14.38 -64.36 17.33
N VAL A 20 14.04 -63.32 18.09
CA VAL A 20 14.11 -61.94 17.64
C VAL A 20 15.38 -61.34 18.23
N ALA A 21 16.40 -61.14 17.40
CA ALA A 21 17.63 -60.49 17.80
C ALA A 21 17.58 -59.01 17.39
N SER A 22 17.66 -58.11 18.37
CA SER A 22 17.80 -56.68 18.12
C SER A 22 19.27 -56.36 17.86
N LEU A 23 19.68 -56.32 16.58
CA LEU A 23 20.98 -55.77 16.20
C LEU A 23 20.88 -54.24 16.31
N GLY A 24 21.85 -53.61 16.98
CA GLY A 24 21.81 -52.21 17.47
C GLY A 24 21.69 -51.07 16.46
N PHE A 25 21.07 -51.30 15.31
CA PHE A 25 20.75 -50.29 14.30
C PHE A 25 19.30 -50.45 13.82
N GLY A 26 18.35 -50.14 14.70
CA GLY A 26 17.01 -49.63 14.36
C GLY A 26 16.06 -50.47 13.49
N ARG A 27 16.41 -51.70 13.07
CA ARG A 27 15.49 -52.57 12.32
C ARG A 27 15.48 -54.00 12.88
N PRO A 28 14.31 -54.56 13.23
CA PRO A 28 14.22 -55.95 13.65
C PRO A 28 14.44 -56.86 12.44
N ALA A 29 15.35 -57.83 12.58
CA ALA A 29 15.52 -58.93 11.64
C ALA A 29 14.93 -60.21 12.25
N TYR A 30 14.20 -60.97 11.44
CA TYR A 30 13.63 -62.25 11.87
C TYR A 30 14.48 -63.40 11.31
N ILE A 31 14.98 -64.25 12.21
CA ILE A 31 15.71 -65.46 11.84
C ILE A 31 14.79 -66.64 12.15
N SER A 32 14.41 -67.41 11.13
CA SER A 32 13.68 -68.67 11.32
C SER A 32 14.58 -69.85 11.02
N LEU A 33 14.77 -70.73 12.00
CA LEU A 33 15.45 -72.02 11.81
C LEU A 33 14.42 -73.09 11.45
N ARG A 34 14.63 -73.78 10.33
CA ARG A 34 13.89 -74.99 9.97
C ARG A 34 14.85 -76.18 10.10
N THR A 35 14.49 -77.16 10.91
CA THR A 35 15.22 -78.43 11.01
C THR A 35 14.78 -79.35 9.86
N GLY A 36 15.66 -79.57 8.89
CA GLY A 36 15.50 -80.63 7.89
C GLY A 36 15.89 -82.00 8.47
N ARG A 37 15.35 -83.08 7.91
CA ARG A 37 15.57 -84.48 8.37
C ARG A 37 16.97 -85.04 8.07
N GLN A 38 17.85 -84.24 7.48
CA GLN A 38 19.28 -84.54 7.31
C GLN A 38 20.03 -83.28 7.74
N ASN A 39 21.13 -83.46 8.49
CA ASN A 39 21.86 -82.47 9.30
C ASN A 39 22.53 -81.31 8.50
N ASN A 40 21.86 -80.71 7.53
CA ASN A 40 22.31 -79.54 6.80
C ASN A 40 21.45 -78.34 7.21
N PHE A 41 22.05 -77.40 7.93
CA PHE A 41 21.42 -76.13 8.30
C PHE A 41 21.55 -75.14 7.14
N GLU A 42 20.44 -74.85 6.47
CA GLU A 42 20.37 -73.83 5.43
C GLU A 42 19.88 -72.51 6.04
N TRP A 43 20.73 -71.49 6.06
CA TRP A 43 20.39 -70.15 6.55
C TRP A 43 19.75 -69.35 5.42
N LYS A 44 18.44 -69.11 5.49
CA LYS A 44 17.76 -68.13 4.63
C LYS A 44 17.48 -66.86 5.40
N ILE A 45 18.28 -65.83 5.14
CA ILE A 45 17.98 -64.46 5.54
C ILE A 45 16.96 -63.95 4.53
N SER A 46 15.71 -63.82 4.96
CA SER A 46 14.69 -63.13 4.16
C SER A 46 14.62 -61.69 4.63
N GLU A 47 15.03 -60.76 3.77
CA GLU A 47 14.83 -59.34 4.04
C GLU A 47 13.34 -59.07 4.12
N ALA A 48 12.88 -58.60 5.27
CA ALA A 48 11.52 -58.12 5.42
C ALA A 48 11.36 -56.93 4.47
N LYS A 49 10.57 -57.10 3.40
CA LYS A 49 10.20 -55.98 2.53
C LYS A 49 9.64 -54.88 3.44
N PRO A 50 10.17 -53.64 3.35
CA PRO A 50 9.67 -52.56 4.18
C PRO A 50 8.18 -52.43 3.92
N GLN A 51 7.36 -52.65 4.96
CA GLN A 51 5.98 -52.19 4.90
C GLN A 51 6.07 -50.67 4.74
N VAL A 52 5.73 -50.20 3.54
CA VAL A 52 5.57 -48.79 3.27
C VAL A 52 4.42 -48.36 4.17
N ASP A 53 4.76 -47.64 5.24
CA ASP A 53 3.79 -47.00 6.12
C ASP A 53 2.96 -46.02 5.29
N LEU A 54 1.85 -46.53 4.75
CA LEU A 54 0.87 -45.81 3.94
C LEU A 54 -0.03 -44.92 4.80
N CYS A 55 0.47 -44.46 5.94
CA CYS A 55 -0.24 -43.59 6.87
C CYS A 55 0.62 -42.36 7.17
N LYS A 56 0.78 -41.48 6.17
CA LYS A 56 0.90 -40.01 6.31
C LYS A 56 1.28 -39.37 4.96
N PRO A 57 0.28 -39.01 4.13
CA PRO A 57 0.37 -37.73 3.42
C PRO A 57 -0.91 -36.88 3.49
N PHE A 58 -2.04 -37.43 3.96
CA PHE A 58 -3.33 -36.74 3.88
C PHE A 58 -3.40 -35.44 4.71
N ALA A 59 -2.83 -35.43 5.92
CA ALA A 59 -2.88 -34.26 6.81
C ALA A 59 -2.05 -33.06 6.30
N TYR A 60 -1.03 -33.29 5.48
CA TYR A 60 -0.14 -32.22 5.00
C TYR A 60 -0.75 -31.46 3.81
N ILE A 61 -1.43 -32.17 2.91
CA ILE A 61 -2.04 -31.57 1.71
C ILE A 61 -3.20 -30.65 2.12
N GLU A 62 -3.99 -31.05 3.12
CA GLU A 62 -5.14 -30.27 3.59
C GLU A 62 -4.75 -28.96 4.31
N MET A 63 -3.61 -28.95 5.01
CA MET A 63 -3.08 -27.74 5.65
C MET A 63 -2.62 -26.69 4.63
N LYS A 64 -2.12 -27.10 3.46
CA LYS A 64 -1.65 -26.18 2.41
C LYS A 64 -2.81 -25.39 1.81
N GLU A 65 -3.93 -26.03 1.51
CA GLU A 65 -5.10 -25.36 0.94
C GLU A 65 -5.78 -24.40 1.93
N ARG A 66 -5.87 -24.77 3.21
CA ARG A 66 -6.42 -23.89 4.26
C ARG A 66 -5.58 -22.64 4.49
N SER A 67 -4.26 -22.73 4.32
CA SER A 67 -3.36 -21.57 4.45
C SER A 67 -3.55 -20.52 3.35
N LYS A 68 -3.92 -20.93 2.12
CA LYS A 68 -4.18 -20.01 1.00
C LYS A 68 -5.43 -19.17 1.24
N VAL A 69 -6.49 -19.79 1.76
CA VAL A 69 -7.75 -19.09 2.09
C VAL A 69 -7.50 -18.04 3.17
N LEU A 70 -6.72 -18.37 4.20
CA LEU A 70 -6.36 -17.42 5.26
C LEU A 70 -5.56 -16.22 4.72
N ILE A 71 -4.62 -16.47 3.80
CA ILE A 71 -3.83 -15.41 3.16
C ILE A 71 -4.72 -14.51 2.29
N LEU A 72 -5.65 -15.07 1.52
CA LEU A 72 -6.60 -14.30 0.70
C LEU A 72 -7.52 -13.42 1.57
N LEU A 73 -8.03 -13.96 2.68
CA LEU A 73 -8.83 -13.19 3.64
C LEU A 73 -8.02 -12.05 4.28
N LEU A 74 -6.76 -12.31 4.61
CA LEU A 74 -5.86 -11.28 5.15
C LEU A 74 -5.59 -10.18 4.12
N ILE A 75 -5.36 -10.53 2.86
CA ILE A 75 -5.18 -9.55 1.77
C ILE A 75 -6.46 -8.75 1.58
N GLY A 76 -7.63 -9.40 1.51
CA GLY A 76 -8.91 -8.71 1.39
C GLY A 76 -9.18 -7.73 2.52
N PHE A 77 -8.84 -8.11 3.76
CA PHE A 77 -8.93 -7.25 4.93
C PHE A 77 -7.98 -6.04 4.85
N MET A 78 -6.73 -6.24 4.39
CA MET A 78 -5.77 -5.15 4.22
C MET A 78 -6.20 -4.17 3.12
N VAL A 79 -6.76 -4.67 2.01
CA VAL A 79 -7.26 -3.83 0.90
C VAL A 79 -8.50 -3.03 1.31
N SER A 80 -9.35 -3.55 2.20
CA SER A 80 -10.54 -2.84 2.68
C SER A 80 -10.24 -1.58 3.50
N ASN A 81 -9.00 -1.42 3.96
CA ASN A 81 -8.53 -0.25 4.71
C ASN A 81 -7.57 0.64 3.90
N ALA A 82 -7.45 0.41 2.59
CA ALA A 82 -6.63 1.23 1.72
C ALA A 82 -7.37 2.54 1.40
N TYR A 83 -7.07 3.59 2.16
CA TYR A 83 -7.52 4.94 1.85
C TYR A 83 -6.53 5.58 0.88
N GLY A 84 -7.02 6.00 -0.28
CA GLY A 84 -6.25 6.84 -1.18
C GLY A 84 -6.22 8.26 -0.61
N THR A 85 -5.03 8.81 -0.39
CA THR A 85 -4.92 10.24 -0.09
C THR A 85 -5.32 11.04 -1.32
N ILE A 86 -6.39 11.81 -1.20
CA ILE A 86 -6.81 12.76 -2.22
C ILE A 86 -5.63 13.71 -2.49
N GLN A 87 -5.35 13.96 -3.75
CA GLN A 87 -4.29 14.88 -4.13
C GLN A 87 -4.72 16.31 -3.81
N THR A 88 -3.84 17.08 -3.16
CA THR A 88 -4.10 18.48 -2.83
C THR A 88 -4.31 19.28 -4.12
N SER A 89 -5.46 19.91 -4.24
CA SER A 89 -5.81 20.76 -5.38
C SER A 89 -4.85 21.94 -5.51
N GLU A 90 -4.73 22.47 -6.72
CA GLU A 90 -4.12 23.76 -6.98
C GLU A 90 -5.19 24.87 -6.85
N TYR A 91 -4.79 26.14 -6.76
CA TYR A 91 -5.71 27.24 -6.49
C TYR A 91 -5.77 28.21 -7.66
N LEU A 92 -6.97 28.61 -8.08
CA LEU A 92 -7.20 29.67 -9.06
C LEU A 92 -7.79 30.89 -8.35
N VAL A 93 -7.12 32.03 -8.48
CA VAL A 93 -7.56 33.32 -7.95
C VAL A 93 -8.22 34.11 -9.08
N ILE A 94 -9.46 34.56 -8.86
CA ILE A 94 -10.22 35.39 -9.79
C ILE A 94 -10.81 36.55 -9.01
N GLY A 95 -10.28 37.76 -9.24
CA GLY A 95 -10.66 38.93 -8.43
C GLY A 95 -10.29 38.73 -6.97
N THR A 96 -11.29 38.67 -6.09
CA THR A 96 -11.11 38.41 -4.65
C THR A 96 -11.35 36.95 -4.27
N ASP A 97 -11.82 36.12 -5.20
CA ASP A 97 -12.21 34.76 -4.92
C ASP A 97 -11.07 33.79 -5.19
N THR A 98 -10.99 32.73 -4.38
CA THR A 98 -10.06 31.61 -4.60
C THR A 98 -10.85 30.32 -4.73
N ILE A 99 -10.64 29.62 -5.83
CA ILE A 99 -11.29 28.34 -6.13
C ILE A 99 -10.24 27.25 -6.31
N MET A 100 -10.58 26.02 -5.96
CA MET A 100 -9.74 24.85 -6.18
C MET A 100 -9.83 24.43 -7.65
N ILE A 101 -8.70 24.08 -8.25
CA ILE A 101 -8.60 23.41 -9.53
C ILE A 101 -8.52 21.91 -9.24
N GLU A 102 -9.43 21.13 -9.82
CA GLU A 102 -9.47 19.67 -9.64
C GLU A 102 -8.35 18.98 -10.44
N GLU A 103 -7.93 19.58 -11.55
CA GLU A 103 -6.75 19.21 -12.33
C GLU A 103 -5.46 19.75 -11.71
N TYR A 104 -4.33 19.29 -12.25
CA TYR A 104 -2.99 19.65 -11.78
C TYR A 104 -2.15 20.25 -12.90
N PRO A 105 -2.39 21.53 -13.30
CA PRO A 105 -1.70 22.12 -14.44
C PRO A 105 -0.18 22.18 -14.25
N LEU A 106 0.32 22.24 -13.01
CA LEU A 106 1.75 22.17 -12.73
C LEU A 106 2.33 20.79 -13.06
N ASN A 107 1.55 19.72 -12.86
CA ASN A 107 1.97 18.35 -13.16
C ASN A 107 2.29 18.16 -14.64
N ILE A 108 1.52 18.82 -15.52
CA ILE A 108 1.74 18.79 -16.97
C ILE A 108 3.14 19.32 -17.27
N LYS A 109 3.51 20.46 -16.67
CA LYS A 109 4.83 21.07 -16.87
C LYS A 109 5.96 20.20 -16.33
N ILE A 110 5.80 19.64 -15.13
CA ILE A 110 6.80 18.74 -14.51
C ILE A 110 7.03 17.49 -15.37
N ASN A 111 5.97 16.94 -15.97
CA ASN A 111 6.09 15.76 -16.84
C ASN A 111 6.77 16.10 -18.18
N GLN A 112 6.57 17.32 -18.69
CA GLN A 112 7.23 17.80 -19.92
C GLN A 112 8.71 18.15 -19.69
N ASP A 113 9.03 18.70 -18.52
CA ASP A 113 10.38 19.13 -18.15
C ASP A 113 10.72 18.61 -16.75
N THR A 114 11.26 17.40 -16.73
CA THR A 114 11.72 16.73 -15.51
C THR A 114 12.88 17.44 -14.80
N THR A 115 13.50 18.44 -15.44
CA THR A 115 14.60 19.21 -14.84
C THR A 115 14.11 20.40 -14.01
N LEU A 116 12.86 20.85 -14.21
CA LEU A 116 12.22 21.86 -13.37
C LEU A 116 12.13 21.37 -11.93
N LEU A 117 11.56 20.18 -11.75
CA LEU A 117 11.32 19.58 -10.45
C LEU A 117 11.41 18.06 -10.55
N THR A 118 12.20 17.45 -9.67
CA THR A 118 12.07 16.01 -9.41
C THR A 118 10.91 15.84 -8.43
N ARG A 119 10.03 14.87 -8.68
CA ARG A 119 8.87 14.58 -7.80
C ARG A 119 9.31 14.38 -6.35
N GLY A 120 8.56 14.96 -5.43
CA GLY A 120 8.86 14.91 -3.99
C GLY A 120 10.11 15.70 -3.58
N GLN A 121 10.63 16.60 -4.43
CA GLN A 121 11.69 17.54 -4.06
C GLN A 121 11.14 18.96 -4.03
N LYS A 122 11.66 19.76 -3.09
CA LYS A 122 11.50 21.21 -3.07
C LYS A 122 12.86 21.89 -3.21
N LYS A 123 12.85 23.04 -3.88
CA LYS A 123 13.97 23.96 -4.01
C LYS A 123 13.91 24.99 -2.87
N ASN A 124 14.97 25.05 -2.08
CA ASN A 124 15.10 25.91 -0.91
C ASN A 124 15.53 27.34 -1.27
N ALA A 125 15.46 28.25 -0.29
CA ALA A 125 15.87 29.65 -0.40
C ALA A 125 17.38 29.85 -0.71
N ASP A 126 18.23 28.86 -0.45
CA ASP A 126 19.64 28.83 -0.84
C ASP A 126 19.87 28.18 -2.23
N GLY A 127 18.83 27.62 -2.84
CA GLY A 127 18.90 26.90 -4.11
C GLY A 127 19.24 25.41 -3.99
N SER A 128 19.46 24.90 -2.78
CA SER A 128 19.57 23.46 -2.51
C SER A 128 18.22 22.76 -2.71
N PHE A 129 18.27 21.43 -2.90
CA PHE A 129 17.07 20.61 -2.94
C PHE A 129 16.91 19.85 -1.64
N SER A 130 15.68 19.78 -1.12
CA SER A 130 15.32 18.94 0.02
C SER A 130 14.11 18.08 -0.31
N MET A 131 13.96 16.99 0.43
CA MET A 131 12.90 16.02 0.19
C MET A 131 11.61 16.48 0.87
N CYS A 132 10.55 16.59 0.09
CA CYS A 132 9.21 16.92 0.53
C CYS A 132 8.25 15.89 -0.08
N ILE A 133 8.16 14.73 0.57
CA ILE A 133 7.32 13.62 0.14
C ILE A 133 6.03 13.68 0.95
N SER A 134 4.94 14.04 0.28
CA SER A 134 3.58 13.88 0.79
C SER A 134 2.83 12.95 -0.14
N SER A 135 2.13 11.94 0.42
CA SER A 135 1.21 11.10 -0.35
C SER A 135 0.05 11.93 -0.92
N GLY A 136 -0.32 13.04 -0.25
CA GLY A 136 -1.30 14.00 -0.73
C GLY A 136 -0.79 14.99 -1.77
N CYS A 137 0.52 15.14 -1.97
CA CYS A 137 1.06 16.04 -3.01
C CYS A 137 2.45 15.61 -3.49
N TRP A 138 2.47 14.52 -4.27
CA TRP A 138 3.67 13.97 -4.94
C TRP A 138 4.37 14.94 -5.92
N ARG A 139 3.67 16.00 -6.37
CA ARG A 139 4.21 17.04 -7.26
C ARG A 139 5.29 17.89 -6.57
N GLY A 140 5.32 17.92 -5.24
CA GLY A 140 6.27 18.69 -4.44
C GLY A 140 5.93 20.17 -4.30
N TYR A 141 4.93 20.67 -5.04
CA TYR A 141 4.42 22.03 -4.93
C TYR A 141 2.91 22.08 -5.24
N ILE A 142 2.25 23.05 -4.63
CA ILE A 142 0.88 23.46 -4.91
C ILE A 142 0.96 24.82 -5.62
N GLY A 143 0.41 24.88 -6.84
CA GLY A 143 0.36 26.12 -7.63
C GLY A 143 -0.80 27.02 -7.22
N THR A 144 -0.55 28.31 -7.19
CA THR A 144 -1.60 29.34 -7.21
C THR A 144 -1.57 30.03 -8.58
N TRP A 145 -2.73 30.16 -9.19
CA TRP A 145 -2.92 30.60 -10.56
C TRP A 145 -3.84 31.82 -10.59
N THR A 146 -3.80 32.59 -11.66
CA THR A 146 -4.74 33.69 -11.94
C THR A 146 -5.07 33.74 -13.42
N LEU A 147 -6.22 34.34 -13.76
CA LEU A 147 -6.60 34.68 -15.13
C LEU A 147 -6.51 36.19 -15.35
N ILE A 148 -5.76 36.62 -16.36
CA ILE A 148 -5.66 38.03 -16.78
C ILE A 148 -5.85 38.09 -18.30
N ASN A 149 -6.87 38.82 -18.77
CA ASN A 149 -7.19 38.96 -20.20
C ASN A 149 -7.24 37.59 -20.91
N ASP A 150 -8.05 36.68 -20.38
CA ASP A 150 -8.21 35.29 -20.84
C ASP A 150 -6.93 34.43 -20.78
N SER A 151 -5.82 34.93 -20.26
CA SER A 151 -4.55 34.21 -20.16
C SER A 151 -4.33 33.69 -18.74
N LEU A 152 -3.93 32.42 -18.62
CA LEU A 152 -3.61 31.75 -17.36
C LEU A 152 -2.15 31.99 -16.96
N PHE A 153 -1.95 32.42 -15.72
CA PHE A 153 -0.64 32.65 -15.13
C PHE A 153 -0.48 31.86 -13.84
N LEU A 154 0.68 31.24 -13.65
CA LEU A 154 1.13 30.73 -12.36
C LEU A 154 1.75 31.89 -11.57
N ILE A 155 1.25 32.17 -10.37
CA ILE A 155 1.66 33.33 -9.57
C ILE A 155 2.38 32.95 -8.27
N ASN A 156 2.16 31.73 -7.74
CA ASN A 156 2.82 31.28 -6.54
C ASN A 156 3.03 29.75 -6.53
N LEU A 157 4.04 29.30 -5.77
CA LEU A 157 4.36 27.90 -5.56
C LEU A 157 4.68 27.64 -4.09
N VAL A 158 3.88 26.76 -3.47
CA VAL A 158 3.98 26.43 -2.05
C VAL A 158 4.35 24.95 -1.89
N PRO A 159 5.46 24.58 -1.23
CA PRO A 159 5.74 23.19 -0.92
C PRO A 159 4.74 22.65 0.13
N PRO A 160 4.21 21.43 -0.05
CA PRO A 160 3.19 20.87 0.84
C PRO A 160 3.71 20.53 2.24
N CYS A 161 5.03 20.42 2.43
CA CYS A 161 5.63 19.92 3.68
C CYS A 161 6.08 21.01 4.66
N GLU A 162 6.08 22.29 4.27
CA GLU A 162 6.85 23.28 5.04
C GLU A 162 6.19 24.64 5.30
N LEU A 163 4.95 24.89 4.89
CA LEU A 163 4.35 26.19 5.19
C LEU A 163 3.28 26.07 6.27
N LYS A 164 3.49 26.80 7.38
CA LYS A 164 2.35 27.42 8.07
C LYS A 164 1.58 28.21 6.99
N ARG A 165 0.26 28.10 6.93
CA ARG A 165 -0.64 28.60 5.84
C ARG A 165 -0.37 30.03 5.32
N ASN A 166 0.42 30.84 6.02
CA ASN A 166 0.60 32.27 5.78
C ASN A 166 2.01 32.66 5.29
N GLU A 167 2.88 31.69 5.02
CA GLU A 167 4.24 31.98 4.58
C GLU A 167 4.31 31.87 3.05
N GLU A 168 4.38 33.03 2.36
CA GLU A 168 4.64 33.06 0.93
C GLU A 168 6.06 32.52 0.67
N ASN A 169 6.22 31.65 -0.33
CA ASN A 169 7.55 31.24 -0.81
C ASN A 169 7.80 31.80 -2.22
N PRO A 170 7.90 33.13 -2.38
CA PRO A 170 8.11 33.76 -3.69
C PRO A 170 9.44 33.31 -4.32
N LEU A 171 10.39 32.84 -3.51
CA LEU A 171 11.69 32.34 -3.97
C LEU A 171 11.57 31.05 -4.80
N ALA A 172 10.48 30.30 -4.71
CA ALA A 172 10.31 29.07 -5.48
C ALA A 172 10.01 29.36 -6.97
N ILE A 173 9.04 30.24 -7.27
CA ILE A 173 8.62 30.49 -8.65
C ILE A 173 9.73 31.19 -9.46
N GLU A 174 10.38 32.20 -8.89
CA GLU A 174 11.49 32.91 -9.54
C GLU A 174 12.64 31.96 -9.87
N LYS A 175 12.99 31.04 -8.96
CA LYS A 175 14.10 30.12 -9.16
C LYS A 175 13.81 28.97 -10.11
N LEU A 176 12.55 28.58 -10.24
CA LEU A 176 12.12 27.51 -11.13
C LEU A 176 11.88 28.05 -12.54
N PHE A 177 11.32 29.24 -12.66
CA PHE A 177 10.90 29.83 -13.93
C PHE A 177 11.68 31.10 -14.29
N LYS A 178 12.97 31.18 -13.93
CA LYS A 178 13.84 32.37 -14.13
C LYS A 178 13.68 33.06 -15.48
N ASN A 179 13.54 32.28 -16.56
CA ASN A 179 13.51 32.79 -17.93
C ASN A 179 12.09 33.03 -18.46
N SER A 180 11.06 32.79 -17.66
CA SER A 180 9.65 32.80 -18.09
C SER A 180 8.73 33.58 -17.14
N ILE A 181 9.26 34.08 -16.02
CA ILE A 181 8.51 34.90 -15.08
C ILE A 181 8.38 36.34 -15.59
N THR A 182 7.18 36.90 -15.42
CA THR A 182 6.85 38.30 -15.75
C THR A 182 6.43 39.03 -14.47
N SER A 183 6.07 40.31 -14.56
CA SER A 183 5.52 41.07 -13.42
C SER A 183 4.19 40.53 -12.89
N ILE A 184 3.46 39.73 -13.69
CA ILE A 184 2.20 39.10 -13.30
C ILE A 184 2.45 37.70 -12.74
N GLY A 185 3.39 36.96 -13.32
CA GLY A 185 3.65 35.55 -13.05
C GLY A 185 4.20 34.84 -14.28
N VAL A 186 4.14 33.52 -14.30
CA VAL A 186 4.59 32.69 -15.42
C VAL A 186 3.42 32.37 -16.32
N PHE A 187 3.47 32.80 -17.57
CA PHE A 187 2.43 32.47 -18.55
C PHE A 187 2.40 30.96 -18.80
N ALA A 188 1.23 30.36 -18.62
CA ALA A 188 1.03 28.92 -18.59
C ALA A 188 0.83 28.31 -19.98
N SER A 189 1.72 28.63 -20.94
CA SER A 189 1.59 28.21 -22.34
C SER A 189 1.56 26.69 -22.55
N TRP A 190 1.97 25.91 -21.54
CA TRP A 190 1.95 24.45 -21.56
C TRP A 190 0.58 23.84 -21.23
N VAL A 191 -0.38 24.65 -20.75
CA VAL A 191 -1.72 24.16 -20.39
C VAL A 191 -2.60 24.12 -21.63
N ASN A 192 -3.03 22.91 -22.00
CA ASN A 192 -3.93 22.67 -23.13
C ASN A 192 -4.96 21.62 -22.71
N ASP A 193 -5.83 21.99 -21.77
CA ASP A 193 -6.78 21.09 -21.12
C ASP A 193 -8.00 21.86 -20.60
N THR A 194 -9.00 21.13 -20.12
CA THR A 194 -10.13 21.70 -19.39
C THR A 194 -9.82 21.76 -17.90
N LEU A 195 -9.92 22.94 -17.29
CA LEU A 195 -9.82 23.11 -15.85
C LEU A 195 -11.22 23.12 -15.23
N ASN A 196 -11.53 22.08 -14.48
CA ASN A 196 -12.67 21.98 -13.59
C ASN A 196 -12.30 22.62 -12.25
N THR A 197 -13.21 23.45 -11.74
CA THR A 197 -12.97 24.16 -10.49
C THR A 197 -14.10 23.96 -9.50
N ARG A 198 -13.76 24.01 -8.22
CA ARG A 198 -14.69 23.90 -7.10
C ARG A 198 -14.39 24.98 -6.08
N CYS A 199 -15.42 25.64 -5.54
CA CYS A 199 -15.22 26.62 -4.47
C CYS A 199 -14.62 25.96 -3.20
N ILE A 200 -13.86 26.76 -2.43
CA ILE A 200 -13.25 26.33 -1.16
C ILE A 200 -14.23 26.47 0.00
N MET A 201 -15.12 27.47 -0.02
CA MET A 201 -16.03 27.81 1.08
C MET A 201 -17.49 27.52 0.74
N LEU A 202 -18.14 26.73 1.59
CA LEU A 202 -19.52 26.24 1.45
C LEU A 202 -20.57 27.38 1.47
N PRO A 203 -21.74 27.18 0.83
CA PRO A 203 -22.20 25.95 0.18
C PRO A 203 -21.80 25.91 -1.31
N CYS A 204 -20.78 25.12 -1.64
CA CYS A 204 -20.18 25.02 -2.98
C CYS A 204 -20.95 24.12 -3.94
N ASP A 205 -22.06 23.52 -3.51
CA ASP A 205 -22.69 22.37 -4.16
C ASP A 205 -23.28 22.68 -5.55
N LYS A 206 -23.18 23.94 -6.01
CA LYS A 206 -23.89 24.42 -7.21
C LYS A 206 -23.06 25.25 -8.18
N VAL A 207 -21.78 25.52 -7.89
CA VAL A 207 -20.95 26.38 -8.76
C VAL A 207 -19.63 25.69 -9.05
N ALA A 208 -19.60 24.96 -10.17
CA ALA A 208 -18.37 24.49 -10.79
C ALA A 208 -18.14 25.33 -12.05
N PHE A 209 -16.95 25.88 -12.21
CA PHE A 209 -16.55 26.53 -13.45
C PHE A 209 -15.67 25.58 -14.26
N HIS A 210 -15.92 25.56 -15.57
CA HIS A 210 -15.15 24.79 -16.54
C HIS A 210 -14.42 25.77 -17.46
N PHE A 211 -13.10 25.80 -17.42
CA PHE A 211 -12.29 26.62 -18.31
C PHE A 211 -11.68 25.73 -19.39
N ILE A 212 -11.99 25.96 -20.66
CA ILE A 212 -11.34 25.26 -21.78
C ILE A 212 -10.11 26.06 -22.17
N ILE A 213 -8.92 25.56 -21.87
CA ILE A 213 -7.66 26.28 -22.08
C ILE A 213 -6.91 25.68 -23.25
N SER A 214 -6.47 26.53 -24.17
CA SER A 214 -5.57 26.18 -25.28
C SER A 214 -4.33 27.05 -25.24
N ASN A 215 -3.16 26.43 -25.04
CA ASN A 215 -1.87 27.11 -24.88
C ASN A 215 -1.90 28.24 -23.83
N GLY A 216 -2.48 27.95 -22.67
CA GLY A 216 -2.60 28.91 -21.58
C GLY A 216 -3.65 30.00 -21.79
N VAL A 217 -4.45 29.95 -22.87
CA VAL A 217 -5.53 30.93 -23.14
C VAL A 217 -6.89 30.25 -23.01
N VAL A 218 -7.79 30.88 -22.24
CA VAL A 218 -9.18 30.47 -22.10
C VAL A 218 -9.91 30.70 -23.42
N THR A 219 -10.46 29.63 -23.98
CA THR A 219 -11.13 29.63 -25.30
C THR A 219 -12.63 29.62 -25.18
N ASN A 220 -13.18 29.08 -24.09
CA ASN A 220 -14.60 29.23 -23.82
C ASN A 220 -14.85 30.65 -23.34
N LYS A 221 -15.53 31.43 -24.17
CA LYS A 221 -16.17 32.65 -23.70
C LYS A 221 -17.26 32.19 -22.75
N PHE A 222 -17.06 32.36 -21.45
CA PHE A 222 -18.19 32.31 -20.54
C PHE A 222 -19.18 33.34 -21.07
N GLU A 223 -20.33 32.89 -21.58
CA GLU A 223 -21.52 33.72 -21.48
C GLU A 223 -21.64 33.98 -20.00
N THR A 224 -21.22 35.19 -19.61
CA THR A 224 -21.16 35.75 -18.25
C THR A 224 -21.91 34.86 -17.26
N ILE A 225 -21.19 34.32 -16.26
CA ILE A 225 -21.77 33.79 -15.02
C ILE A 225 -23.05 34.59 -14.80
N ASN A 226 -24.19 33.91 -15.02
CA ASN A 226 -25.46 34.56 -15.29
C ASN A 226 -25.56 35.77 -14.35
N LYS A 227 -25.60 37.01 -14.88
CA LYS A 227 -25.54 38.22 -14.02
C LYS A 227 -26.59 38.13 -12.91
N ASP A 228 -27.71 37.49 -13.22
CA ASP A 228 -28.77 37.12 -12.29
C ASP A 228 -28.31 36.32 -11.07
N TRP A 229 -27.25 35.51 -11.16
CA TRP A 229 -26.70 34.73 -10.04
C TRP A 229 -25.91 35.62 -9.08
N LEU A 230 -24.99 36.45 -9.61
CA LEU A 230 -24.25 37.44 -8.83
C LEU A 230 -25.18 38.50 -8.22
N GLU A 231 -26.27 38.86 -8.92
CA GLU A 231 -27.31 39.77 -8.41
C GLU A 231 -28.23 39.12 -7.38
N ARG A 232 -28.48 37.80 -7.46
CA ARG A 232 -29.29 37.05 -6.48
C ARG A 232 -28.53 36.69 -5.19
N HIS A 233 -27.21 36.82 -5.19
CA HIS A 233 -26.34 36.37 -4.11
C HIS A 233 -25.33 37.45 -3.66
N PRO A 234 -25.80 38.66 -3.24
CA PRO A 234 -24.92 39.77 -2.83
C PRO A 234 -24.09 39.46 -1.58
N GLU A 235 -24.48 38.45 -0.79
CA GLU A 235 -23.74 37.98 0.38
C GLU A 235 -22.33 37.47 0.05
N TYR A 236 -22.10 37.03 -1.20
CA TYR A 236 -20.78 36.57 -1.68
C TYR A 236 -19.89 37.71 -2.20
N GLN A 237 -20.39 38.94 -2.29
CA GLN A 237 -19.56 40.10 -2.68
C GLN A 237 -18.81 40.72 -1.50
N LYS A 238 -19.02 40.24 -0.27
CA LYS A 238 -18.27 40.71 0.90
C LYS A 238 -17.12 39.75 1.20
N PRO A 239 -15.86 40.25 1.31
CA PRO A 239 -14.75 39.43 1.76
C PRO A 239 -15.07 38.87 3.15
N SER A 240 -15.07 37.55 3.27
CA SER A 240 -15.21 36.86 4.55
C SER A 240 -13.92 37.06 5.35
N GLU A 241 -13.89 38.07 6.22
CA GLU A 241 -12.87 38.18 7.26
C GLU A 241 -13.09 37.06 8.29
N ASN A 242 -12.15 36.10 8.31
CA ASN A 242 -11.85 35.19 9.41
C ASN A 242 -12.78 33.97 9.63
N GLU A 243 -12.61 32.89 8.86
CA GLU A 243 -13.12 31.57 9.28
C GLU A 243 -12.35 30.38 8.66
N ILE A 244 -11.02 30.38 8.74
CA ILE A 244 -10.15 29.31 8.17
C ILE A 244 -9.59 28.34 9.24
N GLU A 245 -9.90 28.50 10.53
CA GLU A 245 -9.18 27.78 11.59
C GLU A 245 -9.76 26.45 12.10
N SER A 246 -10.97 26.00 11.73
CA SER A 246 -11.60 24.89 12.49
C SER A 246 -11.57 23.48 11.87
N GLU A 247 -11.25 23.28 10.59
CA GLU A 247 -11.38 21.95 9.96
C GLU A 247 -10.14 21.05 10.04
N THR A 248 -8.94 21.60 10.29
CA THR A 248 -7.70 20.81 10.26
C THR A 248 -7.35 20.08 11.56
N GLU A 249 -7.93 20.47 12.70
CA GLU A 249 -7.63 19.83 13.99
C GLU A 249 -8.20 18.40 14.07
N ASN A 250 -9.22 18.09 13.26
CA ASN A 250 -9.82 16.75 13.18
C ASN A 250 -9.02 15.76 12.32
N ILE A 251 -8.12 16.22 11.44
CA ILE A 251 -7.39 15.34 10.51
C ILE A 251 -6.14 14.72 11.17
N GLU A 252 -5.50 15.41 12.12
CA GLU A 252 -4.34 14.85 12.85
C GLU A 252 -4.75 13.79 13.87
N LEU A 253 -5.96 13.88 14.45
CA LEU A 253 -6.45 12.91 15.43
C LEU A 253 -6.78 11.55 14.78
N ASP A 254 -7.23 11.55 13.52
CA ASP A 254 -7.70 10.35 12.84
C ASP A 254 -6.55 9.43 12.38
N ASN A 255 -5.41 10.03 12.00
CA ASN A 255 -4.22 9.26 11.59
C ASN A 255 -3.58 8.48 12.75
N SER A 256 -3.66 8.99 13.99
CA SER A 256 -3.07 8.33 15.17
C SER A 256 -3.69 6.96 15.47
N ASN A 257 -5.02 6.85 15.33
CA ASN A 257 -5.73 5.58 15.54
C ASN A 257 -5.40 4.53 14.47
N GLN A 258 -5.11 4.96 13.24
CA GLN A 258 -4.80 4.05 12.15
C GLN A 258 -3.47 3.30 12.38
N TYR A 259 -2.46 3.96 12.92
CA TYR A 259 -1.17 3.32 13.24
C TYR A 259 -1.27 2.26 14.35
N ALA A 260 -2.14 2.46 15.34
CA ALA A 260 -2.38 1.47 16.40
C ALA A 260 -2.92 0.14 15.85
N TRP A 261 -3.85 0.21 14.88
CA TRP A 261 -4.39 -0.98 14.22
C TRP A 261 -3.34 -1.74 13.41
N TYR A 262 -2.46 -1.04 12.68
CA TYR A 262 -1.38 -1.69 11.94
C TYR A 262 -0.41 -2.45 12.85
N LEU A 263 -0.05 -1.88 14.01
CA LEU A 263 0.82 -2.56 14.99
C LEU A 263 0.16 -3.81 15.57
N LEU A 264 -1.14 -3.76 15.83
CA LEU A 264 -1.91 -4.90 16.36
C LEU A 264 -1.97 -6.04 15.33
N ILE A 265 -2.24 -5.74 14.06
CA ILE A 265 -2.25 -6.71 12.96
C ILE A 265 -0.85 -7.32 12.76
N ALA A 266 0.21 -6.49 12.76
CA ALA A 266 1.58 -6.98 12.64
C ALA A 266 1.96 -7.92 13.80
N GLY A 267 1.53 -7.61 15.02
CA GLY A 267 1.68 -8.48 16.19
C GLY A 267 1.00 -9.84 16.02
N ILE A 268 -0.25 -9.86 15.52
CA ILE A 268 -0.99 -11.11 15.25
C ILE A 268 -0.26 -11.96 14.19
N ILE A 269 0.19 -11.35 13.10
CA ILE A 269 0.94 -12.04 12.03
C ILE A 269 2.23 -12.66 12.61
N LEU A 270 2.99 -11.91 13.42
CA LEU A 270 4.21 -12.40 14.06
C LEU A 270 3.94 -13.62 14.94
N VAL A 271 2.87 -13.58 15.74
CA VAL A 271 2.46 -14.71 16.60
C VAL A 271 2.13 -15.96 15.78
N ILE A 272 1.38 -15.81 14.69
CA ILE A 272 1.04 -16.92 13.78
C ILE A 272 2.33 -17.53 13.18
N LEU A 273 3.26 -16.69 12.73
CA LEU A 273 4.55 -17.14 12.19
C LEU A 273 5.38 -17.89 13.24
N LEU A 274 5.41 -17.42 14.49
CA LEU A 274 6.12 -18.07 15.59
C LEU A 274 5.51 -19.43 15.96
N ILE A 275 4.16 -19.54 15.97
CA ILE A 275 3.47 -20.81 16.22
C ILE A 275 3.81 -21.82 15.12
N ASN A 276 3.77 -21.41 13.86
CA ASN A 276 4.11 -22.27 12.72
C ASN A 276 5.58 -22.71 12.76
N LYS A 277 6.51 -21.80 13.10
CA LYS A 277 7.93 -22.13 13.26
C LYS A 277 8.17 -23.18 14.35
N ARG A 278 7.52 -23.05 15.52
CA ARG A 278 7.63 -24.05 16.61
C ARG A 278 7.12 -25.43 16.18
N ARG A 279 6.03 -25.48 15.41
CA ARG A 279 5.48 -26.75 14.88
C ARG A 279 6.42 -27.42 13.89
N LEU A 280 7.04 -26.65 13.00
CA LEU A 280 8.06 -27.16 12.06
C LEU A 280 9.29 -27.73 12.79
N ILE A 281 9.75 -27.07 13.85
CA ILE A 281 10.88 -27.57 14.66
C ILE A 281 10.52 -28.88 15.36
N LYS A 282 9.29 -29.01 15.90
CA LYS A 282 8.84 -30.27 16.51
C LYS A 282 8.75 -31.41 15.48
N ALA A 283 8.24 -31.13 14.29
CA ALA A 283 8.14 -32.12 13.21
C ALA A 283 9.52 -32.61 12.70
N LYS A 284 10.57 -31.77 12.74
CA LYS A 284 11.94 -32.19 12.40
C LYS A 284 12.61 -33.05 13.48
N LYS A 285 12.09 -33.05 14.70
CA LYS A 285 12.63 -33.81 15.84
C LYS A 285 11.94 -35.16 16.07
N SER A 286 10.79 -35.42 15.44
CA SER A 286 10.07 -36.69 15.47
C SER A 286 10.36 -37.52 14.23
#